data_AF-A1TNF0-F1
#
_entry.id   AF-A1TNF0-F1
#
_cell.length_a   1.000
_cell.length_b   1.000
_cell.length_c   1.000
_cell.angle_alpha   90.00
_cell.angle_beta   90.00
_cell.angle_gamma   90.00
#
_symmetry.space_group_name_H-M   'P 1'
#
loop_
_entity.id
_entity.type
_entity.pdbx_description
1 polymer ?
#
loop_
_entity_poly.entity_id
_entity_poly.type
_entity_poly.pdbx_seq_one_letter_code
_entity_poly.pdbx_strand_id
1 'polypeptide(L)' 'MKAILHIIAGVILGVLLGVLASAAFSRVFGAGYPLSEERSNILAAVFVFVVLPASALVGALVGYALHRRRARSARSASPS' A
#
# COMPACT_ATOMS: atom_id res chain seq x y z
N MET A 1 13.56 -14.41 -10.28
CA MET A 1 12.94 -13.22 -10.91
C MET A 1 11.43 -13.08 -10.68
N LYS A 2 10.61 -14.14 -10.77
CA LYS A 2 9.13 -14.03 -10.67
C LYS A 2 8.60 -13.48 -9.32
N ALA A 3 9.23 -13.81 -8.19
CA ALA A 3 8.81 -13.32 -6.87
C ALA A 3 8.97 -11.80 -6.72
N ILE A 4 10.10 -11.27 -7.20
CA ILE A 4 10.44 -9.84 -7.12
C ILE A 4 9.40 -9.01 -7.87
N LEU A 5 8.95 -9.45 -9.04
CA LEU A 5 7.89 -8.76 -9.80
C LEU A 5 6.56 -8.66 -9.03
N HIS A 6 6.18 -9.71 -8.30
CA HIS A 6 4.94 -9.67 -7.50
C HIS A 6 5.08 -8.74 -6.30
N ILE A 7 6.27 -8.69 -5.69
CA ILE A 7 6.58 -7.75 -4.60
C ILE A 7 6.52 -6.31 -5.12
N ILE A 8 7.17 -6.01 -6.25
CA ILE A 8 7.15 -4.67 -6.87
C ILE A 8 5.72 -4.27 -7.23
N ALA A 9 4.96 -5.15 -7.89
CA ALA A 9 3.56 -4.89 -8.21
C ALA A 9 2.71 -4.66 -6.95
N GLY A 10 2.98 -5.43 -5.89
CA GLY A 10 2.37 -5.25 -4.59
C GLY A 10 2.69 -3.89 -3.97
N VAL A 11 3.96 -3.49 -3.96
CA VAL A 11 4.41 -2.16 -3.47
C VAL A 11 3.71 -1.04 -4.22
N ILE A 12 3.70 -1.09 -5.56
CA ILE A 12 3.04 -0.07 -6.40
C ILE A 12 1.55 0.02 -6.05
N LEU A 13 0.87 -1.13 -5.94
CA LEU A 13 -0.53 -1.17 -5.56
C LEU A 13 -0.76 -0.58 -4.16
N GLY A 14 0.09 -0.95 -3.19
CA GLY A 14 0.04 -0.43 -1.83
C GLY A 14 0.19 1.09 -1.78
N VAL A 15 1.19 1.63 -2.49
CA VAL A 15 1.41 3.08 -2.61
C VAL A 15 0.19 3.76 -3.23
N LEU A 16 -0.34 3.26 -4.34
CA LEU A 16 -1.53 3.83 -5.00
C LEU A 16 -2.74 3.87 -4.06
N LEU A 17 -2.99 2.79 -3.33
CA LEU A 17 -4.08 2.73 -2.34
C LEU A 17 -3.85 3.69 -1.17
N GLY A 18 -2.61 3.80 -0.68
CA GLY A 18 -2.23 4.75 0.37
C GLY A 18 -2.45 6.20 -0.05
N VAL A 19 -2.05 6.56 -1.28
CA VAL A 19 -2.31 7.90 -1.86
C VAL A 19 -3.80 8.15 -1.99
N LEU A 20 -4.56 7.18 -2.52
CA LEU A 20 -6.01 7.33 -2.69
C LEU A 20 -6.74 7.48 -1.34
N ALA A 21 -6.36 6.68 -0.33
CA ALA A 21 -6.89 6.79 1.02
C ALA A 21 -6.55 8.14 1.67
N SER A 22 -5.33 8.64 1.47
CA SER A 22 -4.91 9.96 1.97
C SER A 22 -5.70 11.08 1.31
N ALA A 23 -5.92 11.02 -0.01
CA ALA A 23 -6.74 11.98 -0.73
C ALA A 23 -8.22 11.94 -0.28
N ALA A 24 -8.77 10.74 -0.08
CA ALA A 24 -10.13 10.57 0.46
C ALA A 24 -10.24 11.16 1.88
N PHE A 25 -9.26 10.89 2.74
CA PHE A 25 -9.20 11.47 4.08
C PHE A 25 -9.16 13.00 4.03
N SER A 26 -8.26 13.59 3.23
CA SER A 26 -8.17 15.04 3.08
C SER A 26 -9.46 15.66 2.55
N ARG A 27 -10.18 14.99 1.65
CA ARG A 27 -11.47 15.47 1.14
C ARG A 27 -12.58 15.42 2.20
N VAL A 28 -12.65 14.34 2.97
CA VAL A 28 -13.70 14.14 3.99
C VAL A 28 -13.46 15.03 5.21
N PHE A 29 -12.23 15.06 5.71
CA PHE A 29 -11.88 15.77 6.94
C PHE A 29 -11.42 17.21 6.71
N GLY A 30 -10.73 17.50 5.60
CA GLY A 30 -10.29 18.85 5.26
C GLY A 30 -11.44 19.78 4.86
N ALA A 31 -12.54 19.24 4.33
CA ALA A 31 -13.74 20.05 4.02
C ALA A 31 -14.57 20.38 5.28
N GLY A 32 -14.51 19.55 6.32
CA GLY A 32 -15.26 19.73 7.57
C GLY A 32 -14.50 20.44 8.69
N TYR A 33 -13.17 20.45 8.64
CA TYR A 33 -12.30 21.06 9.64
C TYR A 33 -11.19 21.87 8.94
N PRO A 34 -11.27 23.21 8.89
CA PRO A 34 -10.15 24.02 8.43
C PRO A 34 -8.96 23.79 9.38
N LEU A 35 -7.95 23.10 8.89
CA LEU A 35 -6.74 22.83 9.64
C LEU A 35 -5.87 24.09 9.63
N SER A 36 -5.30 24.45 10.78
CA SER A 36 -4.21 25.43 10.84
C SER A 36 -3.00 24.95 10.02
N GLU A 37 -2.13 25.86 9.61
CA GLU A 37 -0.91 25.54 8.85
C GLU A 37 -0.06 24.47 9.55
N GLU A 38 0.09 24.59 10.87
CA GLU A 38 0.83 23.63 11.69
C GLU A 38 0.22 22.21 11.62
N ARG A 39 -1.10 22.09 11.76
CA ARG A 39 -1.79 20.79 11.69
C ARG A 39 -1.73 20.21 10.28
N SER A 40 -1.78 21.05 9.25
CA SER A 40 -1.64 20.64 7.86
C SER A 40 -0.24 20.07 7.58
N ASN A 41 0.80 20.70 8.12
CA ASN A 41 2.18 20.23 8.00
C ASN A 41 2.40 18.90 8.74
N ILE A 42 1.84 18.75 9.95
CA ILE A 42 1.89 17.49 10.70
C ILE A 42 1.19 16.38 9.91
N LEU A 43 0.00 16.66 9.36
CA LEU A 43 -0.75 15.68 8.58
C LEU A 43 0.00 15.25 7.31
N ALA A 44 0.61 16.21 6.60
CA ALA A 44 1.46 15.92 5.45
C ALA A 44 2.67 15.04 5.85
N ALA A 45 3.32 15.35 6.97
CA ALA A 45 4.41 14.52 7.49
C ALA A 45 3.96 13.10 7.83
N VAL A 46 2.79 12.93 8.46
CA VAL A 46 2.22 11.60 8.74
C VAL A 46 1.95 10.84 7.44
N PHE A 47 1.40 11.49 6.41
CA PHE A 47 1.16 10.83 5.14
C PHE A 47 2.45 10.37 4.45
N VAL A 48 3.48 11.21 4.45
CA VAL A 48 4.75 10.93 3.77
C VAL A 48 5.60 9.92 4.53
N PHE A 49 5.74 10.07 5.85
CA PHE A 49 6.68 9.27 6.65
C PHE A 49 6.05 8.04 7.30
N VAL A 50 4.72 7.96 7.37
CA VAL A 50 4.05 6.83 8.03
C VAL A 50 3.15 6.09 7.05
N VAL A 51 2.17 6.78 6.46
CA VAL A 51 1.13 6.11 5.65
C VAL A 51 1.72 5.54 4.36
N LEU A 52 2.55 6.29 3.65
CA LEU A 52 3.18 5.83 2.42
C LEU A 52 4.12 4.63 2.63
N PRO A 53 5.05 4.64 3.61
CA PRO A 53 5.87 3.47 3.91
C PRO A 53 5.06 2.26 4.38
N ALA A 54 4.04 2.48 5.22
CA ALA A 54 3.19 1.40 5.70
C ALA A 54 2.38 0.77 4.56
N SER A 55 1.82 1.58 3.66
CA SER A 55 1.04 1.08 2.52
C SER A 55 1.94 0.32 1.53
N ALA A 56 3.15 0.81 1.27
CA ALA A 56 4.16 0.12 0.47
C ALA A 56 4.52 -1.25 1.08
N LEU A 57 4.75 -1.31 2.40
CA LEU A 57 5.07 -2.55 3.10
C LEU A 57 3.92 -3.55 3.04
N VAL A 58 2.69 -3.12 3.31
CA VAL A 58 1.49 -3.97 3.19
C VAL A 58 1.35 -4.49 1.76
N GLY A 59 1.56 -3.61 0.77
CA GLY A 59 1.59 -3.98 -0.63
C GLY A 59 2.62 -5.07 -0.94
N ALA A 60 3.85 -4.91 -0.47
CA ALA A 60 4.93 -5.90 -0.62
C ALA A 60 4.55 -7.26 -0.03
N LEU A 61 3.98 -7.27 1.19
CA LEU A 61 3.54 -8.48 1.88
C LEU A 61 2.43 -9.20 1.11
N VAL A 62 1.44 -8.45 0.60
CA VAL A 62 0.36 -9.00 -0.23
C VAL A 62 0.91 -9.57 -1.53
N GLY A 63 1.79 -8.83 -2.21
CA GLY A 63 2.45 -9.30 -3.43
C GLY A 63 3.23 -10.60 -3.22
N TYR A 64 3.99 -10.67 -2.12
CA TYR A 64 4.72 -11.88 -1.73
C TYR A 64 3.78 -13.04 -1.39
N ALA A 65 2.71 -12.79 -0.62
CA ALA A 65 1.72 -13.80 -0.25
C ALA A 65 1.03 -14.39 -1.49
N LEU A 66 0.66 -13.54 -2.47
CA LEU A 66 0.08 -13.97 -3.74
C LEU A 66 1.04 -14.82 -4.56
N HIS A 67 2.31 -14.43 -4.64
CA HIS A 67 3.34 -15.24 -5.27
C HIS A 67 3.46 -16.63 -4.62
N ARG A 68 3.51 -16.66 -3.27
CA ARG A 68 3.62 -17.92 -2.51
C ARG A 68 2.38 -18.81 -2.65
N ARG A 69 1.18 -18.23 -2.80
CA ARG A 69 -0.05 -18.98 -3.08
C ARG A 69 0.00 -19.61 -4.47
N ARG A 70 0.34 -18.84 -5.52
CA ARG A 70 0.46 -19.35 -6.88
C ARG A 70 1.52 -20.46 -7.01
N ALA A 71 2.67 -20.28 -6.37
CA ALA A 71 3.73 -21.28 -6.38
C ALA A 71 3.29 -22.60 -5.71
N ARG A 72 2.49 -22.53 -4.63
CA ARG A 72 1.92 -23.72 -3.99
C ARG A 72 0.88 -24.42 -4.86
N SER A 73 -0.03 -23.67 -5.49
CA SER A 73 -1.05 -24.24 -6.38
C SER A 73 -0.45 -24.91 -7.63
N ALA A 74 0.64 -24.37 -8.18
CA ALA A 74 1.34 -25.00 -9.31
C ALA A 74 1.97 -26.35 -8.91
N ARG A 75 2.42 -26.49 -7.67
CA ARG A 75 3.03 -27.72 -7.13
C ARG A 75 2.00 -28.83 -6.85
N SER A 76 0.77 -28.46 -6.47
CA SER A 76 -0.32 -29.41 -6.27
C SER A 76 -0.98 -29.87 -7.59
N ALA A 77 -0.78 -29.13 -8.68
CA ALA A 77 -1.35 -29.44 -9.99
C ALA A 77 -0.44 -30.28 -10.90
N SER A 78 0.77 -30.64 -10.45
CA SER A 78 1.63 -31.61 -11.12
C SER A 78 1.50 -32.98 -10.44
N PRO A 79 0.59 -33.87 -10.88
CA PRO A 79 0.66 -35.26 -10.49
C PRO A 79 1.87 -35.88 -11.19
N SER A 80 2.76 -36.46 -10.40
CA SER A 80 3.75 -37.44 -10.85
C SER A 80 3.08 -38.63 -11.50
#